data_AF-A0A9E5E116-F1
#
_entry.id   AF-A0A9E5E116-F1
#
_cell.length_a   1.000
_cell.length_b   1.000
_cell.length_c   1.000
_cell.angle_alpha   90.00
_cell.angle_beta   90.00
_cell.angle_gamma   90.00
#
_symmetry.space_group_name_H-M   'P 1'
#
loop_
_entity.id
_entity.type
_entity.pdbx_description
1 polymer ?
#
loop_
_entity_poly.entity_id
_entity_poly.type
_entity_poly.pdbx_seq_one_letter_code
_entity_poly.pdbx_strand_id
1 'polypeptide(L)'
;MRLSPVILFSMFAVILGGVANAAELSETEMAAGKKLYVAKCARCHKFHDPSAYDDEKWTEWMEKMRKKARLSNEQHELIFRYLDTFRLKEEK
;
A
#
# COMPACT_ATOMS: atom_id res chain seq x y z
N MET A 1 -38.41 -44.60 20.10
CA MET A 1 -38.57 -43.90 21.39
C MET A 1 -37.52 -42.81 21.47
N ARG A 2 -37.97 -41.55 21.59
CA ARG A 2 -37.22 -40.32 21.94
C ARG A 2 -36.16 -39.83 20.95
N LEU A 3 -36.65 -39.03 20.01
CA LEU A 3 -35.99 -37.83 19.50
C LEU A 3 -35.51 -36.96 20.68
N SER A 4 -34.28 -36.46 20.67
CA SER A 4 -33.97 -35.20 21.36
C SER A 4 -32.81 -34.45 20.70
N PRO A 5 -32.99 -33.15 20.43
CA PRO A 5 -32.08 -32.31 19.67
C PRO A 5 -31.15 -31.55 20.63
N VAL A 6 -29.84 -31.71 20.48
CA VAL A 6 -28.92 -30.71 21.01
C VAL A 6 -28.68 -29.72 19.88
N ILE A 7 -29.62 -28.79 19.79
CA ILE A 7 -29.39 -27.45 19.29
C ILE A 7 -28.21 -26.88 20.09
N LEU A 8 -27.44 -26.03 19.42
CA LEU A 8 -26.83 -24.81 19.94
C LEU A 8 -25.31 -24.73 19.77
N PHE A 9 -24.96 -23.67 19.04
CA PHE A 9 -23.64 -23.06 18.89
C PHE A 9 -22.68 -23.78 17.94
N SER A 10 -23.08 -23.71 16.67
CA SER A 10 -22.17 -23.22 15.62
C SER A 10 -21.36 -22.03 16.18
N MET A 11 -20.17 -22.30 16.71
CA MET A 11 -19.13 -21.30 16.91
C MET A 11 -18.59 -20.95 15.51
N PHE A 12 -19.42 -20.26 14.72
CA PHE A 12 -18.93 -19.32 13.74
C PHE A 12 -18.16 -18.28 14.56
N ALA A 13 -16.87 -18.53 14.75
CA ALA A 13 -15.94 -17.52 15.20
C ALA A 13 -16.05 -16.38 14.19
N VAL A 14 -16.81 -15.36 14.57
CA VAL A 14 -16.82 -14.07 13.88
C VAL A 14 -15.41 -13.52 14.07
N ILE A 15 -14.54 -13.80 13.10
CA ILE A 15 -13.25 -13.12 12.96
C ILE A 15 -13.61 -11.68 12.60
N LEU A 16 -13.82 -10.84 13.62
CA LEU A 16 -13.73 -9.38 13.57
C LEU A 16 -12.25 -8.98 13.46
N GLY A 17 -11.53 -9.58 12.52
CA GLY A 17 -10.21 -9.14 12.10
C GLY A 17 -10.41 -8.01 11.11
N GLY A 18 -10.45 -6.77 11.62
CA GLY A 18 -10.51 -5.58 10.78
C GLY A 18 -9.42 -5.67 9.71
N VAL A 19 -9.84 -5.65 8.44
CA VAL A 19 -8.92 -5.44 7.34
C VAL A 19 -8.31 -4.06 7.56
N ALA A 20 -6.99 -4.02 7.80
CA ALA A 20 -6.24 -2.78 7.83
C ALA A 20 -6.28 -2.20 6.41
N ASN A 21 -7.33 -1.45 6.09
CA ASN A 21 -7.33 -0.64 4.89
C ASN A 21 -6.24 0.41 5.09
N ALA A 22 -5.15 0.32 4.31
CA ALA A 22 -4.26 1.44 4.13
C ALA A 22 -5.15 2.63 3.74
N ALA A 23 -5.22 3.64 4.60
CA ALA A 23 -6.12 4.77 4.39
C ALA A 23 -5.86 5.36 3.01
N GLU A 24 -6.91 5.42 2.19
CA GLU A 24 -6.86 6.02 0.86
C GLU A 24 -6.33 7.46 0.98
N LEU A 25 -5.43 7.85 0.09
CA LEU A 25 -4.84 9.19 0.09
C LEU A 25 -5.93 10.22 -0.22
N SER A 26 -6.01 11.27 0.59
CA SER A 26 -6.85 12.43 0.29
C SER A 26 -6.38 13.14 -1.00
N GLU A 27 -7.26 13.94 -1.62
CA GLU A 27 -6.89 14.71 -2.82
C GLU A 27 -5.66 15.61 -2.61
N THR A 28 -5.52 16.18 -1.41
CA THR A 28 -4.38 17.02 -1.04
C THR A 28 -3.10 16.20 -0.91
N GLU A 29 -3.15 15.02 -0.30
CA GLU A 29 -2.03 14.08 -0.25
C GLU A 29 -1.66 13.57 -1.65
N MET A 30 -2.65 13.27 -2.51
CA MET A 30 -2.41 12.87 -3.90
C MET A 30 -1.68 13.96 -4.69
N ALA A 31 -2.11 15.22 -4.58
CA ALA A 31 -1.46 16.35 -5.22
C ALA A 31 -0.04 16.59 -4.67
N ALA A 32 0.14 16.49 -3.35
CA ALA A 32 1.44 16.61 -2.69
C ALA A 32 2.40 15.48 -3.10
N GLY A 33 1.92 14.24 -3.11
CA GLY A 33 2.65 13.05 -3.54
C GLY A 33 3.13 13.17 -4.98
N LYS A 34 2.24 13.55 -5.91
CA LYS A 34 2.61 13.81 -7.31
C LYS A 34 3.69 14.89 -7.44
N LYS A 35 3.52 16.03 -6.77
CA LYS A 35 4.49 17.14 -6.80
C LYS A 35 5.86 16.69 -6.28
N LEU A 36 5.87 15.98 -5.16
CA LEU A 36 7.09 15.50 -4.54
C LEU A 36 7.78 14.43 -5.38
N TYR A 37 7.02 13.47 -5.92
CA TYR A 37 7.51 12.43 -6.81
C TYR A 37 8.21 13.01 -8.05
N VAL A 38 7.55 13.96 -8.75
CA VAL A 38 8.15 14.62 -9.92
C VAL A 38 9.40 15.42 -9.53
N ALA A 39 9.35 16.16 -8.43
CA ALA A 39 10.47 17.00 -8.01
C ALA A 39 11.70 16.21 -7.53
N LYS A 40 11.51 15.02 -6.94
CA LYS A 40 12.59 14.24 -6.32
C LYS A 40 13.07 13.09 -7.20
N CYS A 41 12.15 12.34 -7.81
CA CYS A 41 12.46 11.07 -8.47
C CYS A 41 12.88 11.25 -9.93
N ALA A 42 12.49 12.34 -10.61
CA ALA A 42 12.87 12.60 -12.00
C ALA A 42 14.31 13.14 -12.17
N ARG A 43 15.01 13.39 -11.06
CA ARG A 43 16.29 14.12 -11.08
C ARG A 43 17.48 13.31 -11.61
N CYS A 44 17.43 11.99 -11.49
CA CYS A 44 18.58 11.12 -11.72
C CYS A 44 18.34 10.07 -12.83
N HIS A 45 17.09 9.69 -13.07
CA HIS A 45 16.70 8.73 -14.10
C HIS A 45 15.23 8.92 -14.47
N LYS A 46 14.79 8.25 -15.54
CA LYS A 46 13.38 8.17 -15.90
C LYS A 46 12.58 7.40 -14.85
N PHE A 47 11.27 7.61 -14.81
CA PHE A 47 10.40 6.87 -13.90
C PHE A 47 10.37 5.39 -14.25
N HIS A 48 10.56 4.56 -13.22
CA HIS A 48 10.30 3.13 -13.30
C HIS A 48 8.81 2.90 -13.05
N ASP A 49 8.24 1.94 -13.78
CA ASP A 49 6.88 1.48 -13.54
C ASP A 49 6.84 0.76 -12.19
N PRO A 50 6.08 1.28 -11.20
CA PRO A 50 5.94 0.61 -9.91
C PRO A 50 5.40 -0.81 -10.08
N SER A 51 4.46 -1.08 -10.99
CA SER A 51 3.82 -2.40 -11.15
C SER A 51 4.76 -3.50 -11.66
N ALA A 52 5.95 -3.14 -12.17
CA ALA A 52 6.93 -4.09 -12.70
C ALA A 52 7.71 -4.87 -11.61
N TYR A 53 7.41 -4.66 -10.33
CA TYR A 53 8.11 -5.27 -9.19
C TYR A 53 7.10 -5.86 -8.19
N ASP A 54 7.40 -7.03 -7.64
CA ASP A 54 6.70 -7.54 -6.44
C ASP A 54 6.93 -6.60 -5.22
N ASP A 55 6.15 -6.80 -4.16
CA ASP A 55 6.13 -5.91 -3.01
C ASP A 55 7.45 -5.87 -2.24
N GLU A 56 8.13 -7.01 -2.09
CA GLU A 56 9.42 -7.09 -1.39
C GLU A 56 10.50 -6.31 -2.15
N LYS A 57 10.59 -6.56 -3.45
CA LYS A 57 11.57 -5.90 -4.32
C LYS A 57 11.27 -4.42 -4.48
N TRP A 58 10.00 -4.04 -4.56
CA TRP A 58 9.59 -2.64 -4.60
C TRP A 58 9.98 -1.89 -3.33
N THR A 59 9.71 -2.49 -2.16
CA THR A 59 10.10 -1.95 -0.85
C THR A 59 11.62 -1.77 -0.75
N GLU A 60 12.39 -2.76 -1.20
CA GLU A 60 13.85 -2.68 -1.23
C GLU A 60 14.34 -1.53 -2.13
N TRP A 61 13.77 -1.38 -3.32
CA TRP A 61 14.14 -0.31 -4.25
C TRP A 61 13.79 1.09 -3.73
N MET A 62 12.60 1.24 -3.16
CA MET A 62 12.15 2.50 -2.56
C MET A 62 13.05 2.92 -1.40
N GLU A 63 13.46 1.98 -0.55
CA GLU A 63 14.40 2.24 0.54
C GLU A 63 15.81 2.62 0.04
N LYS A 64 16.29 1.97 -1.02
CA LYS A 64 17.54 2.37 -1.70
C LYS A 64 17.43 3.80 -2.26
N MET A 65 16.31 4.13 -2.91
CA MET A 65 16.10 5.45 -3.51
C MET A 65 15.87 6.53 -2.47
N ARG A 66 15.26 6.23 -1.32
CA ARG A 66 15.14 7.16 -0.18
C ARG A 66 16.48 7.81 0.16
N LYS A 67 17.52 6.97 0.32
CA LYS A 67 18.88 7.42 0.66
C LYS A 67 19.51 8.22 -0.48
N LYS A 68 19.39 7.75 -1.73
CA LYS A 68 20.00 8.41 -2.90
C LYS A 68 19.34 9.75 -3.23
N ALA A 69 18.02 9.85 -3.13
CA ALA A 69 17.25 11.06 -3.37
C ALA A 69 17.18 11.99 -2.15
N ARG A 70 17.75 11.57 -1.01
CA ARG A 70 17.77 12.31 0.27
C ARG A 70 16.35 12.70 0.71
N LEU A 71 15.45 11.73 0.70
CA LEU A 71 14.08 11.92 1.20
C LEU A 71 14.07 11.85 2.73
N SER A 72 13.26 12.70 3.36
CA SER A 72 12.87 12.47 4.76
C SER A 72 11.98 11.22 4.87
N ASN A 73 11.70 10.78 6.10
CA ASN A 73 10.82 9.63 6.32
C ASN A 73 9.40 9.90 5.81
N GLU A 74 8.88 11.11 6.07
CA GLU A 74 7.54 11.54 5.69
C GLU A 74 7.44 11.68 4.17
N GLN A 75 8.50 12.19 3.53
CA GLN A 75 8.59 12.27 2.07
C GLN A 75 8.61 10.88 1.42
N HIS A 76 9.37 9.96 2.00
CA HIS A 76 9.44 8.58 1.53
C HIS A 76 8.08 7.88 1.65
N GLU A 77 7.44 7.98 2.82
CA GLU A 77 6.13 7.38 3.07
C GLU A 77 5.06 7.93 2.13
N LEU A 78 4.99 9.25 1.93
CA LEU A 78 4.01 9.85 1.02
C LEU A 78 4.25 9.42 -0.43
N ILE A 79 5.49 9.37 -0.90
CA ILE A 79 5.80 8.87 -2.25
C ILE A 79 5.45 7.38 -2.37
N PHE A 80 5.78 6.57 -1.35
CA PHE A 80 5.49 5.14 -1.34
C PHE A 80 3.99 4.88 -1.48
N ARG A 81 3.18 5.48 -0.59
CA ARG A 81 1.70 5.39 -0.64
C ARG A 81 1.16 5.92 -1.96
N TYR A 82 1.70 7.02 -2.49
CA TYR A 82 1.28 7.58 -3.78
C TYR A 82 1.52 6.58 -4.92
N LEU A 83 2.69 5.95 -4.97
CA LEU A 83 3.04 4.98 -6.00
C LEU A 83 2.23 3.68 -5.88
N ASP A 84 1.85 3.27 -4.67
CA ASP A 84 0.98 2.11 -4.45
C ASP A 84 -0.41 2.29 -5.07
N THR A 85 -0.93 3.53 -5.17
CA THR A 85 -2.20 3.79 -5.87
C THR A 85 -2.18 3.45 -7.36
N PHE A 86 -0.98 3.31 -7.95
CA PHE A 86 -0.77 2.88 -9.33
C PHE A 86 -0.41 1.40 -9.45
N ARG A 87 -0.02 0.74 -8.34
CA ARG A 87 0.26 -0.70 -8.28
C ARG A 87 -1.01 -1.53 -8.12
N LEU A 88 -1.96 -1.05 -7.31
CA LEU A 88 -3.22 -1.74 -7.01
C LEU A 88 -4.23 -1.74 -8.17
N LYS A 89 -3.94 -1.08 -9.29
CA LYS A 89 -4.84 -0.99 -10.45
C LYS A 89 -4.61 -2.09 -11.49
N GLU A 90 -3.62 -2.95 -11.31
CA GLU A 90 -3.28 -4.05 -12.23
C GLU A 90 -3.79 -5.40 -11.70
N GLU A 91 -5.05 -5.47 -11.29
CA GLU A 91 -5.83 -6.71 -11.46
C GLU A 91 -6.49 -6.63 -12.84
N LYS A 92 -5.81 -7.16 -13.86
CA LYS A 92 -6.41 -7.41 -15.17
C LYS A 92 -6.27 -8.89 -15.54
#